data_AF-A0A0B4N0R6-F1
#
_entry.id   AF-A0A0B4N0R6-F1
#
_cell.length_a   1.000
_cell.length_b   1.000
_cell.length_c   1.000
_cell.angle_alpha   90.00
_cell.angle_beta   90.00
_cell.angle_gamma   90.00
#
_symmetry.space_group_name_H-M   'P 1'
#
loop_
_entity.id
_entity.type
_entity.pdbx_description
1 polymer ?
#
loop_
_entity_poly.entity_id
_entity_poly.type
_entity_poly.pdbx_seq_one_letter_code
_entity_poly.pdbx_strand_id
1 'polypeptide(L)'
;MQCEEKYLEIYHHLPENVSFCPYRICPIGAHSDHNLGKITGLAIDKGIHFAYHAKRNGVVEVASLQFPKRAQWHVSSVPKEKEGDWADYLRGATWALSKRQPLTGGRFRG
;
A
#
# COMPACT_ATOMS: atom_id res chain seq x y z
N MET A 1 9.84 14.68 -1.74
CA MET A 1 9.47 15.87 -2.53
C MET A 1 8.33 15.59 -3.49
N GLN A 2 8.50 14.91 -4.64
CA GLN A 2 7.37 14.72 -5.59
C GLN A 2 6.08 14.10 -5.01
N CYS A 3 6.18 13.15 -4.07
CA CYS A 3 4.99 12.46 -3.53
C CYS A 3 4.09 13.39 -2.70
N GLU A 4 4.67 14.26 -1.87
CA GLU A 4 3.92 15.18 -1.00
C GLU A 4 3.30 16.33 -1.81
N GLU A 5 4.05 16.85 -2.78
CA GLU A 5 3.57 17.86 -3.73
C GLU A 5 2.36 17.31 -4.52
N LYS A 6 2.48 16.09 -5.07
CA LYS A 6 1.39 15.45 -5.79
C LYS A 6 0.21 15.12 -4.88
N TYR A 7 0.45 14.76 -3.62
CA TYR A 7 -0.62 14.57 -2.64
C TYR A 7 -1.38 15.89 -2.41
N LEU A 8 -0.67 16.99 -2.21
CA LEU A 8 -1.27 18.32 -2.03
C LEU A 8 -2.08 18.75 -3.26
N GLU A 9 -1.58 18.49 -4.47
CA GLU A 9 -2.32 18.77 -5.72
C GLU A 9 -3.63 17.96 -5.81
N ILE A 10 -3.63 16.68 -5.41
CA ILE A 10 -4.78 15.77 -5.55
C ILE A 10 -5.82 15.96 -4.43
N TYR A 11 -5.37 16.23 -3.22
CA TYR A 11 -6.20 16.24 -2.00
C TYR A 11 -6.36 17.62 -1.36
N HIS A 12 -5.64 18.64 -1.85
CA HIS A 12 -5.72 20.03 -1.39
C HIS A 12 -5.40 20.25 0.10
N HIS A 13 -4.66 19.32 0.71
CA HIS A 13 -4.05 19.49 2.02
C HIS A 13 -2.75 18.68 2.10
N LEU A 14 -1.91 18.96 3.10
CA LEU A 14 -0.67 18.21 3.32
C LEU A 14 -0.97 16.80 3.83
N PRO A 15 -0.17 15.78 3.44
CA PRO A 15 -0.29 14.45 4.03
C PRO A 15 0.08 14.47 5.52
N GLU A 16 -0.45 13.53 6.30
CA GLU A 16 -0.05 13.33 7.70
C GLU A 16 1.34 12.70 7.79
N ASN A 17 1.66 11.80 6.86
CA ASN A 17 2.94 11.12 6.83
C ASN A 17 3.28 10.58 5.42
N VAL A 18 4.53 10.16 5.26
CA VAL A 18 5.06 9.53 4.04
C VAL A 18 5.81 8.27 4.43
N SER A 19 5.64 7.21 3.65
CA SER A 19 6.41 5.97 3.77
C SER A 19 7.12 5.65 2.46
N PHE A 20 8.25 4.95 2.56
CA PHE A 20 8.98 4.42 1.42
C PHE A 20 9.12 2.91 1.57
N CYS A 21 8.67 2.17 0.56
CA CYS A 21 8.82 0.72 0.48
C CYS A 21 9.82 0.38 -0.64
N PRO A 22 11.06 -0.04 -0.31
CA PRO A 22 12.07 -0.33 -1.31
C PRO A 22 11.72 -1.59 -2.09
N TYR A 23 12.09 -1.59 -3.37
CA TYR A 23 12.17 -2.81 -4.16
C TYR A 23 13.33 -3.68 -3.67
N ARG A 24 13.26 -4.97 -4.02
CA ARG A 24 14.33 -5.93 -3.73
C ARG A 24 14.89 -6.56 -4.99
N ILE A 25 16.17 -6.85 -4.96
CA ILE A 25 16.83 -7.78 -5.89
C ILE A 25 17.25 -9.02 -5.10
N CYS A 26 17.48 -10.14 -5.80
CA CYS A 26 18.01 -11.36 -5.20
C CYS A 26 19.10 -11.91 -6.12
N PRO A 27 20.38 -11.55 -5.91
CA PRO A 27 21.45 -11.95 -6.81
C PRO A 27 21.69 -13.46 -6.84
N ILE A 28 21.45 -14.18 -5.73
CA ILE A 28 21.66 -15.62 -5.59
C ILE A 28 20.49 -16.27 -4.84
N GLY A 29 20.07 -17.46 -5.29
CA GLY A 29 19.02 -18.24 -4.62
C GLY A 29 17.60 -17.99 -5.15
N ALA A 30 17.45 -17.56 -6.40
CA ALA A 30 16.14 -17.53 -7.05
C ALA A 30 15.50 -18.93 -7.04
N HIS A 31 14.17 -18.99 -6.84
CA HIS A 31 13.38 -20.23 -6.75
C HIS A 31 13.75 -21.17 -5.60
N SER A 32 14.57 -20.73 -4.65
CA SER A 32 14.88 -21.49 -3.44
C SER A 32 13.92 -21.18 -2.29
N ASP A 33 13.29 -20.01 -2.32
CA ASP A 33 12.40 -19.48 -1.28
C ASP A 33 11.19 -20.38 -1.00
N HIS A 34 10.53 -20.88 -2.06
CA HIS A 34 9.41 -21.82 -1.90
C HIS A 34 9.82 -23.25 -1.54
N ASN A 35 11.13 -23.54 -1.54
CA ASN A 35 11.72 -24.81 -1.14
C ASN A 35 12.44 -24.73 0.21
N LEU A 36 12.19 -23.68 1.01
CA LEU A 36 12.82 -23.42 2.31
C LEU A 36 14.35 -23.22 2.24
N GLY A 37 14.91 -22.93 1.06
CA GLY A 37 16.31 -22.63 0.89
C GLY A 37 16.66 -21.17 1.20
N LYS A 38 17.96 -20.91 1.40
CA LYS A 38 18.45 -19.56 1.70
C LYS A 38 18.45 -18.68 0.45
N ILE A 39 18.10 -17.42 0.62
CA ILE A 39 18.13 -16.39 -0.43
C ILE A 39 19.02 -15.22 -0.03
N THR A 40 19.53 -14.47 -1.00
CA THR A 40 20.31 -13.24 -0.76
C THR A 40 19.54 -11.99 -1.20
N GLY A 41 18.36 -11.76 -0.61
CA GLY A 41 17.56 -10.56 -0.88
C GLY A 41 18.25 -9.28 -0.42
N LEU A 42 18.33 -8.27 -1.29
CA LEU A 42 18.84 -6.94 -1.00
C LEU A 42 17.80 -5.88 -1.36
N ALA A 43 17.53 -4.94 -0.44
CA ALA A 43 16.75 -3.74 -0.74
C ALA A 43 17.58 -2.73 -1.54
N ILE A 44 16.97 -2.10 -2.54
CA ILE A 44 17.62 -1.07 -3.36
C ILE A 44 17.05 0.31 -3.06
N ASP A 45 17.69 1.36 -3.57
CA ASP A 45 17.28 2.76 -3.42
C ASP A 45 16.05 3.15 -4.25
N LYS A 46 15.48 2.21 -5.02
CA LYS A 46 14.25 2.38 -5.81
C LYS A 46 13.09 1.70 -5.10
N GLY A 47 11.90 2.29 -5.19
CA GLY A 47 10.72 1.75 -4.51
C GLY A 47 9.50 2.65 -4.65
N ILE A 48 8.48 2.34 -3.86
CA ILE A 48 7.20 3.04 -3.84
C ILE A 48 7.21 4.05 -2.68
N HIS A 49 6.91 5.31 -2.99
CA HIS A 49 6.62 6.33 -2.00
C HIS A 49 5.10 6.43 -1.82
N PHE A 50 4.65 6.52 -0.57
CA PHE A 50 3.24 6.56 -0.23
C PHE A 50 2.98 7.68 0.78
N ALA A 51 2.36 8.77 0.32
CA ALA A 51 1.87 9.86 1.16
C ALA A 51 0.43 9.59 1.57
N TYR A 52 0.10 9.75 2.86
CA TYR A 52 -1.21 9.39 3.38
C TYR A 52 -1.66 10.25 4.56
N HIS A 53 -2.97 10.23 4.80
CA HIS A 53 -3.62 10.82 5.96
C HIS A 53 -4.74 9.89 6.42
N ALA A 54 -4.80 9.59 7.72
CA ALA A 54 -5.78 8.64 8.24
C ALA A 54 -7.19 9.27 8.31
N LYS A 55 -8.14 8.77 7.49
CA LYS A 55 -9.55 9.14 7.62
C LYS A 55 -10.22 8.33 8.75
N ARG A 56 -11.06 8.99 9.56
CA ARG A 56 -11.80 8.38 10.68
C ARG A 56 -13.15 7.76 10.29
N ASN A 57 -13.56 7.91 9.03
CA ASN A 57 -14.85 7.44 8.53
C ASN A 57 -14.79 6.04 7.88
N GLY A 58 -13.66 5.34 8.00
CA GLY A 58 -13.48 4.00 7.41
C GLY A 58 -13.36 3.95 5.90
N VAL A 59 -13.43 5.09 5.20
CA VAL A 59 -13.23 5.15 3.74
C VAL A 59 -11.75 5.23 3.42
N VAL A 60 -11.27 4.31 2.61
CA VAL A 60 -9.94 4.34 2.00
C VAL A 60 -10.08 4.85 0.58
N GLU A 61 -9.30 5.86 0.22
CA GLU A 61 -9.19 6.40 -1.13
C GLU A 61 -7.72 6.50 -1.49
N VAL A 62 -7.35 5.98 -2.67
CA VAL A 62 -5.96 5.94 -3.12
C VAL A 62 -5.87 6.33 -4.58
N ALA A 63 -4.92 7.22 -4.88
CA ALA A 63 -4.52 7.57 -6.23
C ALA A 63 -3.08 7.06 -6.48
N SER A 64 -2.85 6.49 -7.66
CA SER A 64 -1.51 6.15 -8.14
C SER A 64 -1.07 7.16 -9.19
N LEU A 65 0.19 7.56 -9.18
CA LEU A 65 0.76 8.43 -10.22
C LEU A 65 1.02 7.67 -11.53
N GLN A 66 0.99 6.34 -11.50
CA GLN A 66 1.24 5.48 -12.67
C GLN A 66 -0.06 4.98 -13.32
N PHE A 67 -1.19 5.07 -12.62
CA PHE A 67 -2.49 4.59 -13.11
C PHE A 67 -3.54 5.69 -12.99
N PRO A 68 -4.30 5.99 -14.07
CA PRO A 68 -5.16 7.18 -14.12
C PRO A 68 -6.41 7.08 -13.23
N LYS A 69 -6.81 5.88 -12.80
CA LYS A 69 -8.04 5.65 -12.03
C LYS A 69 -7.74 5.61 -10.53
N ARG A 70 -8.44 6.46 -9.76
CA ARG A 70 -8.47 6.37 -8.29
C ARG A 70 -9.28 5.16 -7.85
N ALA A 71 -8.85 4.53 -6.77
CA ALA A 71 -9.57 3.44 -6.13
C ALA A 71 -10.15 3.91 -4.79
N GLN A 72 -11.33 3.41 -4.44
CA GLN A 72 -11.99 3.72 -3.18
C GLN A 72 -12.75 2.49 -2.67
N TRP A 73 -12.65 2.24 -1.37
CA TRP A 73 -13.43 1.19 -0.69
C TRP A 73 -13.63 1.55 0.79
N HIS A 74 -14.54 0.85 1.45
CA HIS A 74 -14.71 0.96 2.90
C HIS A 74 -13.98 -0.20 3.60
N VAL A 75 -13.32 0.06 4.73
CA VAL A 75 -12.52 -0.96 5.46
C VAL A 75 -13.35 -2.17 5.92
N SER A 76 -14.65 -2.00 6.15
CA SER A 76 -15.57 -3.10 6.51
C SER A 76 -16.16 -3.84 5.32
N SER A 77 -15.97 -3.32 4.10
CA SER A 77 -16.65 -3.79 2.89
C SER A 77 -15.65 -4.00 1.75
N VAL A 78 -14.51 -4.59 2.08
CA VAL A 78 -13.51 -4.99 1.09
C VAL A 78 -14.13 -6.06 0.17
N PRO A 79 -14.09 -5.89 -1.15
CA PRO A 79 -14.51 -6.92 -2.11
C PRO A 79 -13.88 -8.27 -1.80
N LYS A 80 -14.70 -9.34 -1.80
CA LYS A 80 -14.21 -10.71 -1.57
C LYS A 80 -13.38 -11.23 -2.73
N GLU A 81 -13.80 -10.86 -3.93
CA GLU A 81 -13.10 -11.18 -5.17
C GLU A 81 -12.24 -9.99 -5.60
N LYS A 82 -11.15 -10.29 -6.31
CA LYS A 82 -10.30 -9.29 -6.95
C LYS A 82 -11.09 -8.49 -7.99
N GLU A 83 -10.93 -7.18 -8.02
CA GLU A 83 -11.54 -6.34 -9.06
C GLU A 83 -10.71 -6.34 -10.36
N GLY A 84 -9.48 -6.86 -10.30
CA GLY A 84 -8.57 -6.98 -11.45
C GLY A 84 -7.76 -5.72 -11.72
N ASP A 85 -7.67 -4.79 -10.77
CA ASP A 85 -6.89 -3.56 -10.90
C ASP A 85 -5.76 -3.46 -9.87
N TRP A 86 -4.91 -2.45 -10.04
CA TRP A 86 -3.74 -2.23 -9.20
C TRP A 86 -4.07 -2.05 -7.70
N ALA A 87 -5.30 -1.66 -7.34
CA ALA A 87 -5.68 -1.44 -5.96
C ALA A 87 -6.01 -2.74 -5.22
N ASP A 88 -6.06 -3.89 -5.90
CA ASP A 88 -6.25 -5.20 -5.26
C ASP A 88 -5.17 -5.51 -4.22
N TYR A 89 -3.94 -5.02 -4.41
CA TYR A 89 -2.88 -5.15 -3.41
C TYR A 89 -3.25 -4.46 -2.07
N LEU A 90 -3.84 -3.27 -2.14
CA LEU A 90 -4.23 -2.48 -0.96
C LEU A 90 -5.53 -2.99 -0.34
N ARG A 91 -6.48 -3.46 -1.16
CA ARG A 91 -7.67 -4.18 -0.70
C ARG A 91 -7.28 -5.46 0.05
N GLY A 92 -6.37 -6.25 -0.51
CA GLY A 92 -5.83 -7.46 0.12
C GLY A 92 -5.14 -7.16 1.45
N ALA A 93 -4.34 -6.09 1.53
CA ALA A 93 -3.75 -5.62 2.78
C ALA A 93 -4.81 -5.22 3.82
N THR A 94 -5.84 -4.48 3.40
CA THR A 94 -6.97 -4.10 4.27
C THR A 94 -7.70 -5.34 4.80
N TRP A 95 -7.96 -6.31 3.94
CA TRP A 95 -8.58 -7.59 4.31
C TRP A 95 -7.71 -8.38 5.29
N ALA A 96 -6.41 -8.52 5.03
CA ALA A 96 -5.50 -9.26 5.91
C ALA A 96 -5.38 -8.60 7.29
N LEU A 97 -5.37 -7.26 7.35
CA LEU A 97 -5.35 -6.51 8.59
C LEU A 97 -6.66 -6.63 9.38
N SER A 98 -7.81 -6.62 8.70
CA SER A 98 -9.11 -6.75 9.39
C SER A 98 -9.31 -8.10 10.07
N LYS A 99 -8.59 -9.14 9.64
CA LYS A 99 -8.54 -10.45 10.32
C LYS A 99 -7.77 -10.42 11.64
N ARG A 100 -6.89 -9.44 11.84
CA ARG A 100 -6.07 -9.33 13.06
C ARG A 100 -6.69 -8.38 14.09
N GLN A 101 -7.36 -7.32 13.63
CA GLN A 101 -7.99 -6.33 14.50
C GLN A 101 -9.14 -5.59 13.80
N PRO A 102 -10.15 -5.12 14.54
CA PRO A 102 -11.18 -4.24 13.99
C PRO A 102 -10.56 -2.95 13.42
N LEU A 103 -10.87 -2.66 12.16
CA LEU A 103 -10.43 -1.43 11.49
C LEU A 103 -11.52 -0.36 11.65
N THR A 104 -11.27 0.64 12.48
CA THR A 104 -12.20 1.76 12.75
C THR A 104 -11.81 3.06 12.04
N GLY A 105 -10.63 3.10 11.42
CA GLY A 105 -10.14 4.22 10.62
C GLY A 105 -8.88 3.83 9.86
N GLY A 106 -8.45 4.66 8.91
CA GLY A 106 -7.23 4.45 8.11
C GLY A 106 -5.93 4.67 8.88
N ARG A 107 -5.91 4.42 10.19
CA ARG A 107 -4.75 4.65 11.06
C ARG A 107 -4.18 3.30 11.48
N PHE A 108 -2.95 3.03 11.06
CA PHE A 108 -2.15 1.94 11.61
C PHE A 108 -1.39 2.49 12.83
N ARG A 109 -1.63 1.93 14.01
CA ARG A 109 -0.69 2.07 15.14
C ARG A 109 0.13 0.78 15.17
N GLY A 110 1.39 0.89 14.76
CA GLY A 110 2.40 -0.14 14.98
C GLY A 110 2.95 -0.05 16.39
#